data_AF-A0A6P0Y471-F1
#
_entry.id   AF-A0A6P0Y471-F1
#
_cell.length_a   1.000
_cell.length_b   1.000
_cell.length_c   1.000
_cell.angle_alpha   90.00
_cell.angle_beta   90.00
_cell.angle_gamma   90.00
#
_symmetry.space_group_name_H-M   'P 1'
#
loop_
_entity.id
_entity.type
_entity.pdbx_description
1 polymer ?
#
loop_
_entity_poly.entity_id
_entity_poly.type
_entity_poly.pdbx_seq_one_letter_code
_entity_poly.pdbx_strand_id
1 'polypeptide(L)'
;FVSLLEFVAFKNSFVLISHSEHLSILLSFILIFLPSGWQSVAKVNKSTKFETLLVFFSCQAFILLTYTMSGIGKIITSITQFLGGKVHILAPQGLAMTIADRLLSIDTTTYLGEWLIEHYYVSLLLMLGTVYLQFFSLFVLFIPSLHQLWACGLILFHVGVFLTLKISFWENCLWLILFMLYSPFIPKYLSWKQTIMDLPLFGWILAKI
;
A
#
# COMPACT_ATOMS: atom_id res chain seq x y z
N PHE A 1 11.76 4.31 -18.05
CA PHE A 1 10.85 3.22 -18.46
C PHE A 1 11.57 2.13 -19.24
N VAL A 2 12.01 2.35 -20.48
CA VAL A 2 12.57 1.30 -21.36
C VAL A 2 13.66 0.48 -20.67
N SER A 3 14.68 1.12 -20.10
CA SER A 3 15.76 0.39 -19.41
C SER A 3 15.28 -0.41 -18.20
N LEU A 4 14.28 0.10 -17.45
CA LEU A 4 13.70 -0.63 -16.32
C LEU A 4 12.87 -1.82 -16.81
N LEU A 5 12.08 -1.63 -17.87
CA LEU A 5 11.30 -2.69 -18.50
C LEU A 5 12.21 -3.81 -19.00
N GLU A 6 13.27 -3.47 -19.74
CA GLU A 6 14.25 -4.44 -20.24
C GLU A 6 14.98 -5.16 -19.11
N PHE A 7 15.42 -4.43 -18.07
CA PHE A 7 16.05 -5.03 -16.89
C PHE A 7 15.13 -6.03 -16.18
N VAL A 8 13.87 -5.66 -15.94
CA VAL A 8 12.91 -6.53 -15.26
C VAL A 8 12.50 -7.70 -16.15
N ALA A 9 12.36 -7.50 -17.47
CA ALA A 9 12.10 -8.57 -18.43
C ALA A 9 13.26 -9.56 -18.47
N PHE A 10 14.51 -9.09 -18.50
CA PHE A 10 15.70 -9.92 -18.42
C PHE A 10 15.72 -10.72 -17.10
N LYS A 11 15.56 -10.06 -15.95
CA LYS A 11 15.52 -10.72 -14.62
C LYS A 11 14.47 -11.84 -14.55
N ASN A 12 13.26 -11.58 -15.06
CA ASN A 12 12.16 -12.56 -15.05
C ASN A 12 12.25 -13.62 -16.16
N SER A 13 13.19 -13.50 -17.10
CA SER A 13 13.42 -14.53 -18.13
C SER A 13 14.24 -15.71 -17.61
N PHE A 14 15.04 -15.49 -16.55
CA PHE A 14 15.94 -16.51 -15.98
C PHE A 14 15.56 -16.94 -14.55
N VAL A 15 14.64 -16.22 -13.90
CA VAL A 15 14.18 -16.47 -12.53
C VAL A 15 12.65 -16.63 -12.52
N LEU A 16 12.10 -17.25 -11.48
CA LEU A 16 10.65 -17.21 -11.21
C LEU A 16 10.12 -15.78 -11.27
N ILE A 17 8.92 -15.62 -11.84
CA ILE A 17 8.26 -14.33 -12.00
C ILE A 17 8.17 -13.62 -10.64
N SER A 18 8.92 -12.53 -10.48
CA SER A 18 8.86 -11.66 -9.31
C SER A 18 7.84 -10.55 -9.53
N HIS A 19 6.88 -10.45 -8.63
CA HIS A 19 5.87 -9.39 -8.66
C HIS A 19 6.33 -8.07 -8.02
N SER A 20 7.51 -8.03 -7.40
CA SER A 20 8.00 -6.85 -6.67
C SER A 20 8.20 -5.62 -7.56
N GLU A 21 8.60 -5.82 -8.83
CA GLU A 21 8.99 -4.74 -9.74
C GLU A 21 7.84 -4.22 -10.62
N HIS A 22 6.68 -4.87 -10.61
CA HIS A 22 5.58 -4.53 -11.52
C HIS A 22 5.09 -3.09 -11.30
N LEU A 23 5.00 -2.65 -10.03
CA LEU A 23 4.62 -1.28 -9.71
C LEU A 23 5.67 -0.28 -10.21
N SER A 24 6.96 -0.58 -10.03
CA SER A 24 8.06 0.27 -10.51
C SER A 24 8.00 0.49 -12.02
N ILE A 25 7.73 -0.56 -12.81
CA ILE A 25 7.54 -0.44 -14.26
C ILE A 25 6.37 0.50 -14.57
N LEU A 26 5.21 0.27 -13.95
CA LEU A 26 3.99 1.04 -14.20
C LEU A 26 4.18 2.53 -13.86
N LEU A 27 4.79 2.83 -12.71
CA LEU A 27 5.09 4.21 -12.33
C LEU A 27 6.10 4.83 -13.29
N SER A 28 7.14 4.10 -13.68
CA SER A 28 8.11 4.62 -14.64
C SER A 28 7.51 4.88 -16.03
N PHE A 29 6.46 4.15 -16.42
CA PHE A 29 5.69 4.40 -17.64
C PHE A 29 4.88 5.69 -17.53
N ILE A 30 4.16 5.87 -16.43
CA ILE A 30 3.37 7.08 -16.17
C ILE A 30 4.27 8.32 -16.18
N LEU A 31 5.47 8.23 -15.59
CA LEU A 31 6.42 9.33 -15.54
C LEU A 31 6.98 9.76 -16.91
N ILE A 32 6.83 8.96 -17.98
CA ILE A 32 7.18 9.39 -19.35
C ILE A 32 6.32 10.59 -19.79
N PHE A 33 5.09 10.69 -19.27
CA PHE A 33 4.14 11.74 -19.62
C PHE A 33 4.40 13.07 -18.90
N LEU A 34 5.49 13.21 -18.14
CA LEU A 34 5.89 14.49 -17.58
C LEU A 34 6.13 15.53 -18.70
N PRO A 35 5.54 16.73 -18.60
CA PRO A 35 5.64 17.73 -19.66
C PRO A 35 7.05 18.31 -19.76
N SER A 36 7.50 18.65 -20.97
CA SER A 36 8.81 19.28 -21.19
C SER A 36 8.98 20.53 -20.33
N GLY A 37 10.11 20.63 -19.62
CA GLY A 37 10.42 21.79 -18.77
C GLY A 37 9.84 21.72 -17.35
N TRP A 38 9.22 20.60 -16.94
CA TRP A 38 8.73 20.36 -15.58
C TRP A 38 9.78 20.61 -14.49
N GLN A 39 11.06 20.44 -14.82
CA GLN A 39 12.20 20.63 -13.92
C GLN A 39 12.58 22.10 -13.65
N SER A 40 12.06 23.06 -14.43
CA SER A 40 12.49 24.47 -14.37
C SER A 40 11.67 25.28 -13.37
N VAL A 41 12.14 25.43 -12.13
CA VAL A 41 11.42 26.14 -11.04
C VAL A 41 11.11 27.61 -11.35
N ALA A 42 11.92 28.28 -12.18
CA ALA A 42 11.86 29.73 -12.37
C ALA A 42 10.80 30.23 -13.38
N LYS A 43 10.28 29.36 -14.27
CA LYS A 43 9.39 29.79 -15.38
C LYS A 43 8.33 28.74 -15.77
N VAL A 44 7.77 28.00 -14.82
CA VAL A 44 6.69 27.05 -15.13
C VAL A 44 5.39 27.81 -15.39
N ASN A 45 4.85 27.71 -16.61
CA ASN A 45 3.52 28.23 -16.90
C ASN A 45 2.43 27.39 -16.19
N LYS A 46 1.21 27.93 -16.11
CA LYS A 46 0.11 27.24 -15.41
C LYS A 46 -0.22 25.85 -16.02
N SER A 47 -0.08 25.68 -17.34
CA SER A 47 -0.36 24.41 -18.03
C SER A 47 0.62 23.32 -17.60
N THR A 48 1.93 23.59 -17.70
CA THR A 48 2.99 22.65 -17.32
C THR A 48 2.87 22.25 -15.85
N LYS A 49 2.50 23.18 -14.97
CA LYS A 49 2.25 22.86 -13.55
C LYS A 49 1.06 21.90 -13.40
N PHE A 50 -0.05 22.17 -14.07
CA PHE A 50 -1.24 21.31 -14.02
C PHE A 50 -0.94 19.91 -14.55
N GLU A 51 -0.30 19.81 -15.72
CA GLU A 51 0.10 18.55 -16.35
C GLU A 51 1.06 17.75 -15.46
N THR A 52 2.04 18.41 -14.83
CA THR A 52 2.96 17.76 -13.88
C THR A 52 2.21 17.19 -12.68
N LEU A 53 1.29 17.96 -12.09
CA LEU A 53 0.47 17.49 -10.97
C LEU A 53 -0.46 16.35 -11.39
N LEU A 54 -0.99 16.36 -12.61
CA LEU A 54 -1.83 15.29 -13.15
C LEU A 54 -1.05 13.98 -13.28
N VAL A 55 0.19 14.03 -13.77
CA VAL A 55 1.07 12.85 -13.82
C VAL A 55 1.36 12.34 -12.40
N PHE A 56 1.68 13.24 -11.47
CA PHE A 56 1.95 12.88 -10.07
C PHE A 56 0.72 12.24 -9.39
N PHE A 57 -0.46 12.83 -9.59
CA PHE A 57 -1.74 12.29 -9.14
C PHE A 57 -2.02 10.92 -9.74
N SER A 58 -1.68 10.71 -11.02
CA SER A 58 -1.81 9.41 -11.68
C SER A 58 -0.90 8.36 -11.05
N CYS A 59 0.35 8.70 -10.71
CA CYS A 59 1.23 7.81 -9.96
C CYS A 59 0.62 7.43 -8.59
N GLN A 60 0.13 8.41 -7.82
CA GLN A 60 -0.55 8.15 -6.54
C GLN A 60 -1.76 7.22 -6.72
N ALA A 61 -2.58 7.49 -7.74
CA ALA A 61 -3.77 6.69 -8.03
C ALA A 61 -3.42 5.23 -8.31
N PHE A 62 -2.39 4.96 -9.12
CA PHE A 62 -1.96 3.60 -9.42
C PHE A 62 -1.33 2.91 -8.20
N ILE A 63 -0.51 3.60 -7.40
CA ILE A 63 0.01 3.06 -6.15
C ILE A 63 -1.16 2.62 -5.26
N LEU A 64 -2.09 3.53 -4.98
CA LEU A 64 -3.21 3.26 -4.08
C LEU A 64 -4.19 2.23 -4.64
N LEU A 65 -4.37 2.17 -5.96
CA LEU A 65 -5.15 1.14 -6.63
C LEU A 65 -4.59 -0.26 -6.37
N THR A 66 -3.26 -0.45 -6.42
CA THR A 66 -2.67 -1.78 -6.14
C THR A 66 -2.96 -2.24 -4.71
N TYR A 67 -2.93 -1.33 -3.73
CA TYR A 67 -3.31 -1.65 -2.35
C TYR A 67 -4.80 -1.94 -2.23
N THR A 68 -5.67 -1.14 -2.86
CA THR A 68 -7.11 -1.41 -2.91
C THR A 68 -7.41 -2.79 -3.49
N MET A 69 -6.77 -3.15 -4.60
CA MET A 69 -6.94 -4.47 -5.20
C MET A 69 -6.49 -5.60 -4.27
N SER A 70 -5.40 -5.40 -3.52
CA SER A 70 -4.96 -6.34 -2.48
C SER A 70 -6.00 -6.48 -1.35
N GLY A 71 -6.59 -5.36 -0.92
CA GLY A 71 -7.64 -5.35 0.11
C GLY A 71 -8.92 -6.03 -0.35
N ILE A 72 -9.40 -5.71 -1.56
CA ILE A 72 -10.55 -6.37 -2.20
C ILE A 72 -10.31 -7.88 -2.31
N GLY A 73 -9.11 -8.28 -2.77
CA GLY A 73 -8.74 -9.69 -2.85
C GLY A 73 -8.84 -10.41 -1.50
N LYS A 74 -8.36 -9.79 -0.41
CA LYS A 74 -8.47 -10.34 0.96
C LYS A 74 -9.92 -10.47 1.43
N ILE A 75 -10.78 -9.50 1.09
CA ILE A 75 -12.20 -9.56 1.44
C ILE A 75 -12.90 -10.68 0.68
N ILE A 76 -12.73 -10.73 -0.65
CA ILE A 76 -13.35 -11.76 -1.50
C ILE A 76 -12.88 -13.15 -1.07
N THR A 77 -11.57 -13.36 -0.90
CA THR A 77 -11.01 -14.65 -0.46
C THR A 77 -11.50 -15.03 0.94
N SER A 78 -11.69 -14.06 1.83
CA SER A 78 -12.24 -14.35 3.16
C SER A 78 -13.69 -14.80 3.09
N ILE A 79 -14.51 -14.17 2.25
CA ILE A 79 -15.90 -14.58 2.04
C ILE A 79 -15.96 -16.00 1.45
N THR A 80 -15.16 -16.30 0.42
CA THR A 80 -15.18 -17.63 -0.21
C THR A 80 -14.69 -18.72 0.75
N GLN A 81 -13.65 -18.44 1.55
CA GLN A 81 -13.19 -19.34 2.60
C GLN A 81 -14.25 -19.57 3.68
N PHE A 82 -14.90 -18.50 4.14
CA PHE A 82 -16.00 -18.59 5.12
C PHE A 82 -17.14 -19.46 4.62
N LEU A 83 -17.62 -19.23 3.39
CA LEU A 83 -18.69 -20.04 2.79
C LEU A 83 -18.28 -21.50 2.57
N GLY A 84 -16.99 -21.77 2.37
CA GLY A 84 -16.44 -23.12 2.27
C GLY A 84 -16.12 -23.79 3.60
N GLY A 85 -16.48 -23.19 4.74
CA GLY A 85 -16.16 -23.72 6.08
C GLY A 85 -14.66 -23.71 6.41
N LYS A 86 -13.86 -22.96 5.66
CA LYS A 86 -12.42 -22.80 5.87
C LYS A 86 -12.16 -21.58 6.75
N VAL A 87 -11.05 -21.61 7.47
CA VAL A 87 -10.64 -20.42 8.21
C VAL A 87 -10.15 -19.35 7.25
N HIS A 88 -10.63 -18.13 7.46
CA HIS A 88 -10.34 -16.97 6.64
C HIS A 88 -9.48 -15.95 7.37
N ILE A 89 -8.87 -15.02 6.64
CA ILE A 89 -7.91 -14.06 7.21
C ILE A 89 -8.55 -13.11 8.25
N LEU A 90 -9.86 -12.87 8.14
CA LEU A 90 -10.62 -12.06 9.09
C LEU A 90 -11.06 -12.81 10.35
N ALA A 91 -10.79 -14.12 10.46
CA ALA A 91 -11.07 -14.89 11.67
C ALA A 91 -9.98 -14.64 12.72
N PRO A 92 -10.25 -14.83 14.03
CA PRO A 92 -9.27 -14.57 15.10
C PRO A 92 -7.91 -15.22 14.87
N GLN A 93 -7.90 -16.47 14.40
CA GLN A 93 -6.69 -17.24 14.12
C GLN A 93 -6.20 -17.14 12.66
N GLY A 94 -6.86 -16.34 11.81
CA GLY A 94 -6.60 -16.30 10.36
C GLY A 94 -5.19 -15.88 10.00
N LEU A 95 -4.74 -14.72 10.50
CA LEU A 95 -3.35 -14.28 10.28
C LEU A 95 -2.34 -15.21 10.96
N ALA A 96 -2.60 -15.66 12.18
CA ALA A 96 -1.71 -16.58 12.91
C ALA A 96 -1.46 -17.86 12.10
N MET A 97 -2.50 -18.47 11.53
CA MET A 97 -2.34 -19.64 10.67
C MET A 97 -1.66 -19.32 9.35
N THR A 98 -1.89 -18.14 8.78
CA THR A 98 -1.15 -17.70 7.58
C THR A 98 0.35 -17.58 7.86
N ILE A 99 0.72 -17.05 9.04
CA ILE A 99 2.11 -16.97 9.47
C ILE A 99 2.69 -18.38 9.68
N ALA A 100 1.98 -19.23 10.43
CA ALA A 100 2.44 -20.59 10.70
C ALA A 100 2.64 -21.39 9.41
N ASP A 101 1.67 -21.38 8.51
CA ASP A 101 1.74 -22.05 7.20
C ASP A 101 2.93 -21.53 6.37
N ARG A 102 3.11 -20.20 6.33
CA ARG A 102 4.23 -19.59 5.62
C ARG A 102 5.58 -20.03 6.21
N LEU A 103 5.75 -19.93 7.52
CA LEU A 103 7.00 -20.27 8.20
C LEU A 103 7.36 -21.75 8.03
N LEU A 104 6.37 -22.64 8.10
CA LEU A 104 6.54 -24.06 7.80
C LEU A 104 6.95 -24.29 6.33
N SER A 105 6.33 -23.56 5.39
CA SER A 105 6.60 -23.74 3.95
C SER A 105 8.02 -23.36 3.52
N ILE A 106 8.68 -22.47 4.26
CA ILE A 106 10.03 -21.96 3.95
C ILE A 106 11.06 -22.40 4.98
N ASP A 107 10.68 -23.31 5.89
CA ASP A 107 11.53 -23.86 6.95
C ASP A 107 12.33 -22.78 7.71
N THR A 108 11.62 -21.76 8.20
CA THR A 108 12.23 -20.66 8.95
C THR A 108 11.36 -20.21 10.11
N THR A 109 11.97 -19.48 11.03
CA THR A 109 11.27 -18.74 12.07
C THR A 109 11.39 -17.23 11.87
N THR A 110 10.51 -16.48 12.53
CA THR A 110 10.59 -15.02 12.67
C THR A 110 10.18 -14.60 14.08
N TYR A 111 10.91 -13.63 14.66
CA TYR A 111 10.67 -13.17 16.03
C TYR A 111 9.24 -12.68 16.25
N LEU A 112 8.71 -11.88 15.32
CA LEU A 112 7.35 -11.37 15.44
C LEU A 112 6.31 -12.42 15.05
N GLY A 113 6.64 -13.34 14.14
CA GLY A 113 5.72 -14.38 13.68
C GLY A 113 5.37 -15.38 14.79
N GLU A 114 6.36 -15.91 15.50
CA GLU A 114 6.13 -16.84 16.63
C GLU A 114 5.25 -16.20 17.70
N TRP A 115 5.59 -14.97 18.11
CA TRP A 115 4.82 -14.24 19.11
C TRP A 115 3.35 -13.99 18.68
N LEU A 116 3.13 -13.63 17.41
CA LEU A 116 1.79 -13.38 16.86
C LEU A 116 0.94 -14.65 16.70
N ILE A 117 1.57 -15.82 16.55
CA ILE A 117 0.87 -17.11 16.55
C ILE A 117 0.27 -17.37 17.95
N GLU A 118 1.06 -17.15 19.00
CA GLU A 118 0.60 -17.32 20.39
C GLU A 118 -0.41 -16.25 20.82
N HIS A 119 -0.29 -15.04 20.27
CA HIS A 119 -1.14 -13.89 20.60
C HIS A 119 -2.11 -13.55 19.46
N TYR A 120 -2.89 -14.53 19.02
CA TYR A 120 -3.71 -14.42 17.80
C TYR A 120 -4.73 -13.26 17.82
N TYR A 121 -5.21 -12.79 18.98
CA TYR A 121 -6.06 -11.60 19.05
C TYR A 121 -5.35 -10.31 18.60
N VAL A 122 -4.04 -10.19 18.86
CA VAL A 122 -3.24 -9.07 18.34
C VAL A 122 -3.07 -9.21 16.84
N SER A 123 -2.84 -10.43 16.35
CA SER A 123 -2.80 -10.75 14.93
C SER A 123 -4.08 -10.39 14.21
N LEU A 124 -5.24 -10.65 14.82
CA LEU A 124 -6.53 -10.24 14.30
C LEU A 124 -6.60 -8.71 14.14
N LEU A 125 -6.25 -7.95 15.18
CA LEU A 125 -6.29 -6.49 15.12
C LEU A 125 -5.38 -5.94 14.02
N LEU A 126 -4.16 -6.47 13.89
CA LEU A 126 -3.22 -6.09 12.83
C LEU A 126 -3.75 -6.45 11.44
N MET A 127 -4.42 -7.60 11.29
CA MET A 127 -5.03 -8.00 10.02
C MET A 127 -6.22 -7.12 9.65
N LEU A 128 -7.09 -6.79 10.61
CA LEU A 128 -8.20 -5.87 10.37
C LEU A 128 -7.68 -4.49 9.97
N GLY A 129 -6.65 -3.98 10.65
CA GLY A 129 -5.99 -2.73 10.28
C GLY A 129 -5.37 -2.78 8.88
N THR A 130 -4.72 -3.90 8.53
CA THR A 130 -4.15 -4.11 7.20
C THR A 130 -5.21 -4.11 6.10
N VAL A 131 -6.30 -4.86 6.30
CA VAL A 131 -7.41 -4.92 5.33
C VAL A 131 -8.08 -3.56 5.20
N TYR A 132 -8.29 -2.85 6.30
CA TYR A 132 -8.83 -1.50 6.30
C TYR A 132 -7.95 -0.52 5.51
N LEU A 133 -6.64 -0.49 5.81
CA LEU A 133 -5.67 0.36 5.09
C LEU A 133 -5.67 0.05 3.60
N GLN A 134 -5.60 -1.22 3.24
CA GLN A 134 -5.55 -1.62 1.84
C GLN A 134 -6.85 -1.30 1.11
N PHE A 135 -7.99 -1.73 1.63
CA PHE A 135 -9.29 -1.56 0.99
C PHE A 135 -9.66 -0.09 0.73
N PHE A 136 -9.36 0.80 1.69
CA PHE A 136 -9.64 2.24 1.54
C PHE A 136 -8.49 3.05 0.92
N SER A 137 -7.41 2.40 0.44
CA SER A 137 -6.25 3.13 -0.09
C SER A 137 -6.62 4.08 -1.24
N LEU A 138 -7.40 3.64 -2.22
CA LEU A 138 -7.78 4.51 -3.34
C LEU A 138 -8.69 5.67 -2.92
N PHE A 139 -9.49 5.50 -1.87
CA PHE A 139 -10.34 6.59 -1.35
C PHE A 139 -9.50 7.74 -0.79
N VAL A 140 -8.36 7.42 -0.16
CA VAL A 140 -7.42 8.39 0.41
C VAL A 140 -6.80 9.30 -0.64
N LEU A 141 -6.74 8.89 -1.91
CA LEU A 141 -6.27 9.72 -3.02
C LEU A 141 -6.98 11.10 -3.07
N PHE A 142 -8.25 11.13 -2.68
CA PHE A 142 -9.08 12.34 -2.72
C PHE A 142 -9.10 13.11 -1.41
N ILE A 143 -8.34 12.66 -0.40
CA ILE A 143 -8.32 13.21 0.95
C ILE A 143 -6.87 13.50 1.35
N PRO A 144 -6.33 14.66 0.95
CA PRO A 144 -4.92 14.98 1.15
C PRO A 144 -4.47 15.00 2.63
N SER A 145 -5.38 15.24 3.56
CA SER A 145 -5.11 15.21 5.01
C SER A 145 -4.72 13.82 5.52
N LEU A 146 -5.06 12.76 4.79
CA LEU A 146 -4.76 11.37 5.13
C LEU A 146 -3.49 10.84 4.46
N HIS A 147 -2.93 11.52 3.46
CA HIS A 147 -1.85 10.97 2.63
C HIS A 147 -0.65 10.49 3.47
N GLN A 148 -0.18 11.31 4.41
CA GLN A 148 0.97 10.98 5.25
C GLN A 148 0.67 9.83 6.22
N LEU A 149 -0.50 9.88 6.89
CA LEU A 149 -0.93 8.82 7.81
C LEU A 149 -1.02 7.47 7.07
N TRP A 150 -1.61 7.48 5.88
CA TRP A 150 -1.79 6.28 5.07
C TRP A 150 -0.48 5.74 4.52
N ALA A 151 0.44 6.63 4.08
CA ALA A 151 1.77 6.25 3.66
C ALA A 151 2.52 5.53 4.80
N CYS A 152 2.53 6.13 6.00
CA CYS A 152 3.14 5.53 7.18
C CYS A 152 2.50 4.19 7.53
N GLY A 153 1.17 4.08 7.48
CA GLY A 153 0.46 2.83 7.72
C GLY A 153 0.82 1.72 6.73
N LEU A 154 0.89 2.04 5.43
CA LEU A 154 1.26 1.08 4.39
C LEU A 154 2.76 0.69 4.45
N ILE A 155 3.65 1.61 4.82
CA ILE A 155 5.06 1.30 5.08
C ILE A 155 5.18 0.36 6.29
N LEU A 156 4.47 0.66 7.38
CA LEU A 156 4.45 -0.19 8.57
C LEU A 156 3.88 -1.58 8.25
N PHE A 157 2.88 -1.66 7.37
CA PHE A 157 2.39 -2.93 6.84
C PHE A 157 3.51 -3.74 6.15
N HIS A 158 4.32 -3.14 5.28
CA HIS A 158 5.44 -3.84 4.62
C HIS A 158 6.50 -4.31 5.62
N VAL A 159 6.83 -3.46 6.61
CA VAL A 159 7.72 -3.85 7.71
C VAL A 159 7.15 -5.03 8.49
N GLY A 160 5.85 -4.98 8.83
CA GLY A 160 5.15 -6.05 9.53
C GLY A 160 5.14 -7.36 8.74
N VAL A 161 4.86 -7.31 7.43
CA VAL A 161 4.90 -8.48 6.54
C VAL A 161 6.30 -9.08 6.46
N PHE A 162 7.34 -8.25 6.40
CA PHE A 162 8.72 -8.74 6.43
C PHE A 162 9.04 -9.43 7.76
N LEU A 163 8.70 -8.80 8.89
CA LEU A 163 8.97 -9.32 10.22
C LEU A 163 8.16 -10.58 10.58
N THR A 164 7.05 -10.84 9.88
CA THR A 164 6.18 -11.99 10.15
C THR A 164 6.31 -13.09 9.11
N LEU A 165 6.29 -12.75 7.83
CA LEU A 165 6.21 -13.69 6.70
C LEU A 165 7.54 -13.84 5.92
N LYS A 166 8.58 -13.06 6.26
CA LYS A 166 9.84 -12.91 5.48
C LYS A 166 9.60 -12.56 4.00
N ILE A 167 8.52 -11.83 3.71
CA ILE A 167 8.24 -11.32 2.37
C ILE A 167 8.65 -9.86 2.32
N SER A 168 9.42 -9.48 1.31
CA SER A 168 9.96 -8.12 1.16
C SER A 168 9.43 -7.46 -0.11
N PHE A 169 9.05 -6.18 0.02
CA PHE A 169 8.62 -5.29 -1.06
C PHE A 169 9.11 -3.86 -0.79
N TRP A 170 10.41 -3.70 -0.51
CA TRP A 170 10.98 -2.40 -0.08
C TRP A 170 10.85 -1.30 -1.13
N GLU A 171 10.79 -1.66 -2.41
CA GLU A 171 10.58 -0.74 -3.53
C GLU A 171 9.25 0.02 -3.37
N ASN A 172 8.22 -0.66 -2.86
CA ASN A 172 6.92 -0.03 -2.61
C ASN A 172 6.98 1.01 -1.49
N CYS A 173 7.85 0.83 -0.49
CA CYS A 173 8.08 1.83 0.55
C CYS A 173 8.69 3.10 -0.04
N LEU A 174 9.66 2.97 -0.96
CA LEU A 174 10.23 4.13 -1.67
C LEU A 174 9.15 4.91 -2.42
N TRP A 175 8.25 4.22 -3.14
CA TRP A 175 7.16 4.86 -3.87
C TRP A 175 6.16 5.56 -2.95
N LEU A 176 5.81 4.95 -1.81
CA LEU A 176 4.96 5.59 -0.80
C LEU A 176 5.61 6.85 -0.21
N ILE A 177 6.92 6.82 0.06
CA ILE A 177 7.65 8.00 0.55
C ILE A 177 7.58 9.13 -0.50
N LEU A 178 7.97 8.84 -1.73
CA LEU A 178 8.06 9.84 -2.79
C LEU A 178 6.69 10.43 -3.15
N PHE A 179 5.68 9.57 -3.34
CA PHE A 179 4.38 10.01 -3.86
C PHE A 179 3.35 10.33 -2.79
N MET A 180 3.39 9.72 -1.61
CA MET A 180 2.37 9.97 -0.57
C MET A 180 2.90 10.81 0.58
N LEU A 181 4.06 10.49 1.14
CA LEU A 181 4.61 11.21 2.30
C LEU A 181 5.06 12.64 1.95
N TYR A 182 5.67 12.81 0.78
CA TYR A 182 6.08 14.11 0.22
C TYR A 182 5.13 14.62 -0.88
N SER A 183 3.85 14.22 -0.82
CA SER A 183 2.83 14.61 -1.79
C SER A 183 2.68 16.15 -1.90
N PRO A 184 2.67 16.73 -3.13
CA PRO A 184 2.47 18.17 -3.32
C PRO A 184 1.04 18.64 -3.00
N PHE A 185 0.12 17.70 -2.79
CA PHE A 185 -1.26 17.96 -2.42
C PHE A 185 -1.48 18.13 -0.92
N ILE A 186 -0.46 17.84 -0.09
CA ILE A 186 -0.59 17.92 1.38
C ILE A 186 -0.86 19.37 1.80
N PRO A 187 -1.89 19.62 2.64
CA PRO A 187 -2.15 20.94 3.20
C PRO A 187 -0.95 21.45 4.01
N LYS A 188 -0.65 22.75 3.91
CA LYS A 188 0.44 23.38 4.69
C LYS A 188 0.26 23.23 6.20
N TYR A 189 -0.99 23.18 6.66
CA TYR A 189 -1.34 23.02 8.06
C TYR A 189 -2.27 21.82 8.19
N LEU A 190 -1.80 20.80 8.90
CA LEU A 190 -2.58 19.61 9.23
C LEU A 190 -3.03 19.68 10.67
N SER A 191 -4.34 19.58 10.88
CA SER A 191 -4.92 19.40 12.20
C SER A 191 -5.15 17.91 12.43
N TRP A 192 -4.60 17.36 13.51
CA TRP A 192 -4.85 15.97 13.90
C TRP A 192 -6.34 15.66 14.05
N LYS A 193 -7.11 16.63 14.54
CA LYS A 193 -8.58 16.51 14.60
C LYS A 193 -9.16 16.32 13.20
N GLN A 194 -8.73 17.11 12.22
CA GLN A 194 -9.19 16.98 10.83
C GLN A 194 -8.81 15.63 10.25
N THR A 195 -7.55 15.19 10.42
CA THR A 195 -7.09 13.87 9.94
C THR A 195 -7.93 12.73 10.51
N ILE A 196 -8.32 12.78 11.79
CA ILE A 196 -9.19 11.76 12.40
C ILE A 196 -10.62 11.83 11.84
N MET A 197 -11.18 13.04 11.69
CA MET A 197 -12.52 13.26 11.14
C MET A 197 -12.63 12.91 9.65
N ASP A 198 -11.50 12.84 8.95
CA ASP A 198 -11.44 12.46 7.54
C ASP A 198 -11.29 10.95 7.34
N LEU A 199 -11.04 10.17 8.39
CA LEU A 199 -10.85 8.72 8.29
C LEU A 199 -12.08 8.04 7.64
N PRO A 200 -11.88 7.15 6.65
CA PRO A 200 -12.96 6.39 6.04
C PRO A 200 -13.78 5.64 7.09
N LEU A 201 -15.11 5.72 7.01
CA LEU A 201 -16.06 5.18 7.99
C LEU A 201 -16.03 5.87 9.37
N PHE A 202 -14.87 5.92 10.04
CA PHE A 202 -14.75 6.45 11.40
C PHE A 202 -15.07 7.94 11.50
N GLY A 203 -14.62 8.73 10.53
CA GLY A 203 -14.92 10.16 10.48
C GLY A 203 -16.41 10.45 10.40
N TRP A 204 -17.14 9.66 9.60
CA TRP A 204 -18.60 9.77 9.48
C TRP A 204 -19.32 9.35 10.76
N ILE A 205 -18.83 8.33 11.48
CA ILE A 205 -19.39 7.91 12.78
C ILE A 205 -19.15 9.00 13.82
N LEU A 206 -17.94 9.52 13.92
CA LEU A 206 -17.56 10.55 14.89
C LEU A 206 -18.29 11.88 14.66
N ALA A 207 -18.61 12.22 13.42
CA ALA A 207 -19.37 13.44 13.10
C ALA A 207 -20.82 13.41 13.59
N LYS A 208 -21.34 12.23 13.97
CA LYS A 208 -22.71 12.04 14.44
C LYS A 208 -22.83 11.95 15.96
N ILE A 209 -21.71 11.89 16.67
CA ILE A 209 -21.63 11.88 18.15
C ILE A 209 -21.38 13.30 18.62
#